data_AF-A0A937J9B8-F1
#
_entry.id   AF-A0A937J9B8-F1
#
_cell.length_a   1.000
_cell.length_b   1.000
_cell.length_c   1.000
_cell.angle_alpha   90.00
_cell.angle_beta   90.00
_cell.angle_gamma   90.00
#
_symmetry.space_group_name_H-M   'P 1'
#
loop_
_entity.id
_entity.type
_entity.pdbx_description
1 polymer ?
#
loop_
_entity_poly.entity_id
_entity_poly.type
_entity_poly.pdbx_seq_one_letter_code
_entity_poly.pdbx_strand_id
1 'polypeptide(L)'
;MELITLREAAITLGVKDVDTAAKWLADNGIAVHMICRVRKVFAVDVAIALDRLYVRELRRKFPNDWEYRYQIVAKDPAVCRLVIAEIRENFCNATTTVQPLSVSDEKLIQKLNK
;
A
#
# COMPACT_ATOMS: atom_id res chain seq x y z
N MET A 1 10.66 -4.72 15.71
CA MET A 1 10.18 -3.72 14.72
C MET A 1 10.87 -2.42 15.03
N GLU A 2 11.50 -1.82 14.03
CA GLU A 2 12.30 -0.59 14.18
C GLU A 2 11.41 0.66 14.03
N LEU A 3 11.59 1.63 14.91
CA LEU A 3 10.90 2.92 14.89
C LEU A 3 11.86 4.00 14.40
N ILE A 4 11.50 4.66 13.31
CA ILE A 4 12.26 5.77 12.74
C ILE A 4 11.54 7.09 13.01
N THR A 5 12.31 8.16 13.08
CA THR A 5 11.79 9.51 13.17
C THR A 5 11.16 9.93 11.84
N LEU A 6 10.27 10.91 11.91
CA LEU A 6 9.65 11.48 10.70
C LEU A 6 10.70 12.07 9.72
N ARG A 7 11.85 12.52 10.24
CA ARG A 7 12.96 13.02 9.42
C ARG A 7 13.67 11.90 8.67
N GLU A 8 13.91 10.77 9.33
CA GLU A 8 14.48 9.58 8.67
C GLU A 8 13.50 9.04 7.63
N ALA A 9 12.21 8.98 7.94
CA ALA A 9 11.18 8.61 6.97
C ALA A 9 11.17 9.55 5.75
N ALA A 10 11.33 10.86 5.95
CA ALA A 10 11.44 11.82 4.85
C ALA A 10 12.65 11.52 3.94
N ILE A 11 13.80 11.17 4.52
CA ILE A 11 14.99 10.75 3.77
C ILE A 11 14.72 9.47 2.98
N THR A 12 14.08 8.47 3.59
CA THR A 12 13.70 7.21 2.92
C THR A 12 12.74 7.45 1.76
N LEU A 13 11.80 8.40 1.90
CA LEU A 13 10.86 8.81 0.85
C LEU A 13 11.50 9.71 -0.22
N GLY A 14 12.72 10.22 0.01
CA GLY A 14 13.38 11.18 -0.88
C GLY A 14 12.78 12.57 -0.88
N VAL A 15 12.03 12.95 0.18
CA VAL A 15 11.40 14.27 0.32
C VAL A 15 12.24 15.16 1.25
N LYS A 16 12.37 16.44 0.89
CA LYS A 16 13.16 17.41 1.67
C LYS A 16 12.45 17.90 2.93
N ASP A 17 11.13 17.89 2.89
CA ASP A 17 10.28 18.49 3.91
C ASP A 17 9.55 17.44 4.74
N VAL A 18 9.56 17.64 6.05
CA VAL A 18 8.99 16.76 7.05
C VAL A 18 7.45 16.82 7.01
N ASP A 19 6.86 17.97 6.69
CA ASP A 19 5.41 18.10 6.57
C ASP A 19 4.89 17.39 5.33
N THR A 20 5.64 17.44 4.22
CA THR A 20 5.38 16.65 3.01
C THR A 20 5.45 15.16 3.30
N ALA A 21 6.45 14.70 4.06
CA ALA A 21 6.54 13.30 4.49
C ALA A 21 5.33 12.91 5.35
N ALA A 22 4.93 13.75 6.31
CA ALA A 22 3.78 13.48 7.18
C ALA A 22 2.48 13.34 6.39
N LYS A 23 2.25 14.21 5.40
CA LYS A 23 1.09 14.12 4.51
C LYS A 23 1.10 12.83 3.70
N TRP A 24 2.24 12.49 3.09
CA TRP A 24 2.37 11.25 2.32
C TRP A 24 2.09 10.01 3.18
N LEU A 25 2.58 9.98 4.42
CA LEU A 25 2.33 8.88 5.35
C LEU A 25 0.83 8.77 5.69
N ALA A 26 0.17 9.89 5.95
CA ALA A 26 -1.28 9.93 6.20
C ALA A 26 -2.09 9.45 4.98
N ASP A 27 -1.73 9.88 3.77
CA ASP A 27 -2.37 9.47 2.51
C ASP A 27 -2.22 7.97 2.24
N ASN A 28 -1.15 7.35 2.73
CA ASN A 28 -0.91 5.91 2.65
C ASN A 28 -1.45 5.13 3.86
N GLY A 29 -2.18 5.78 4.77
CA GLY A 29 -2.78 5.15 5.94
C GLY A 29 -1.76 4.72 7.02
N ILE A 30 -0.55 5.28 7.01
CA ILE A 30 0.50 4.95 7.98
C ILE A 30 0.34 5.85 9.22
N ALA A 31 0.24 5.22 10.39
CA ALA A 31 0.08 5.94 11.65
C ALA A 31 1.41 6.58 12.10
N VAL A 32 1.35 7.88 12.44
CA VAL A 32 2.44 8.59 13.08
C VAL A 32 2.22 8.60 14.59
N HIS A 33 3.16 8.01 15.33
CA HIS A 33 3.11 7.90 16.78
C HIS A 33 3.94 8.98 17.44
N MET A 34 3.43 9.55 18.53
CA MET A 34 4.21 10.48 19.36
C MET A 34 4.85 9.71 20.53
N ILE A 35 6.16 9.50 20.47
CA ILE A 35 6.93 8.76 21.47
C ILE A 35 8.03 9.67 21.99
N CYS A 36 8.09 9.89 23.31
CA CYS A 36 9.03 10.82 23.94
C CYS A 36 9.03 12.21 23.30
N ARG A 37 7.84 12.74 22.97
CA ARG A 37 7.62 14.03 22.27
C ARG A 37 8.20 14.10 20.84
N VAL A 38 8.64 12.98 20.27
CA VAL A 38 9.13 12.89 18.89
C VAL A 38 8.11 12.12 18.05
N ARG A 39 7.83 12.62 16.84
CA ARG A 39 7.01 11.91 15.85
C ARG A 39 7.81 10.78 15.24
N LYS A 40 7.31 9.55 15.39
CA LYS A 40 7.93 8.31 14.91
C LYS A 40 6.94 7.48 14.09
N VAL A 41 7.47 6.69 13.19
CA VAL A 41 6.74 5.71 12.37
C VAL A 41 7.51 4.40 12.37
N PHE A 42 6.83 3.28 12.13
CA PHE A 42 7.53 2.02 11.95
C PHE A 42 8.21 2.00 10.58
N ALA A 43 9.49 1.65 10.55
CA ALA A 43 10.24 1.57 9.30
C ALA A 43 9.63 0.57 8.32
N VAL A 44 9.06 -0.52 8.84
CA VAL A 44 8.43 -1.58 8.05
C VAL A 44 7.21 -1.05 7.28
N ASP A 45 6.39 -0.19 7.88
CA ASP A 45 5.20 0.35 7.24
C ASP A 45 5.56 1.27 6.08
N VAL A 46 6.61 2.08 6.26
CA VAL A 46 7.17 2.95 5.21
C VAL A 46 7.72 2.12 4.06
N ALA A 47 8.49 1.06 4.37
CA ALA A 47 9.05 0.17 3.36
C ALA A 47 7.95 -0.55 2.56
N ILE A 48 6.94 -1.09 3.24
CA ILE A 48 5.78 -1.74 2.61
C ILE A 48 5.08 -0.76 1.65
N ALA A 49 4.81 0.48 2.08
CA ALA A 49 4.11 1.44 1.23
C ALA A 49 4.91 1.85 -0.01
N LEU A 50 6.23 2.00 0.09
CA LEU A 50 7.10 2.24 -1.05
C LEU A 50 7.12 1.05 -2.01
N ASP A 51 7.27 -0.15 -1.48
CA ASP A 51 7.30 -1.38 -2.27
C ASP A 51 5.96 -1.63 -2.97
N ARG A 52 4.81 -1.28 -2.36
CA ARG A 52 3.51 -1.33 -3.03
C ARG A 52 3.49 -0.52 -4.32
N LEU A 53 4.05 0.69 -4.33
CA LEU A 53 4.11 1.53 -5.54
C LEU A 53 4.97 0.87 -6.62
N TYR A 54 6.14 0.37 -6.24
CA TYR A 54 7.04 -0.32 -7.15
C TYR A 54 6.40 -1.59 -7.73
N VAL A 55 5.78 -2.42 -6.90
CA VAL A 55 5.17 -3.68 -7.30
C VAL A 55 3.94 -3.48 -8.18
N ARG A 56 3.14 -2.41 -7.95
CA ARG A 56 2.03 -2.05 -8.85
C ARG A 56 2.54 -1.76 -10.26
N GLU A 57 3.61 -0.97 -10.39
CA GLU A 57 4.24 -0.71 -11.69
C GLU A 57 4.90 -1.95 -12.29
N LEU A 58 5.51 -2.80 -11.46
CA LEU A 58 6.11 -4.05 -11.89
C LEU A 58 5.05 -5.01 -12.45
N ARG A 59 3.91 -5.16 -11.76
CA ARG A 59 2.75 -5.94 -12.20
C ARG A 59 2.17 -5.41 -13.50
N ARG A 60 2.10 -4.09 -13.68
CA ARG A 60 1.65 -3.47 -14.93
C ARG A 60 2.54 -3.85 -16.12
N LYS A 61 3.85 -3.96 -15.90
CA LYS A 61 4.83 -4.32 -16.95
C LYS A 61 4.96 -5.82 -17.18
N PHE A 62 4.82 -6.61 -16.11
CA PHE A 62 5.14 -8.03 -16.05
C PHE A 62 4.01 -8.80 -15.33
N PRO A 63 2.79 -8.86 -15.89
CA PRO A 63 1.61 -9.32 -15.17
C PRO A 63 1.67 -10.80 -14.74
N ASN A 64 2.45 -11.63 -15.42
CA ASN A 64 2.52 -13.07 -15.16
C ASN A 64 3.69 -13.48 -14.25
N ASP A 65 4.71 -12.62 -14.10
CA ASP A 65 5.98 -12.95 -13.43
C ASP A 65 6.47 -11.85 -12.47
N TRP A 66 5.64 -10.84 -12.18
CA TRP A 66 5.98 -9.75 -11.26
C TRP A 66 6.35 -10.25 -9.86
N GLU A 67 5.72 -11.31 -9.37
CA GLU A 67 6.00 -11.86 -8.04
C GLU A 67 7.42 -12.40 -7.95
N TYR A 68 7.82 -13.20 -8.93
CA TYR A 68 9.16 -13.76 -9.03
C TYR A 68 10.20 -12.64 -9.17
N ARG A 69 9.93 -11.65 -10.03
CA ARG A 69 10.80 -10.50 -10.21
C ARG A 69 10.95 -9.68 -8.93
N TYR A 70 9.86 -9.46 -8.22
CA TYR A 70 9.88 -8.72 -6.95
C TYR A 70 10.66 -9.50 -5.88
N GLN A 71 10.49 -10.81 -5.79
CA GLN A 71 11.25 -11.66 -4.87
C GLN A 71 12.77 -11.59 -5.11
N ILE A 72 13.21 -11.41 -6.36
CA ILE A 72 14.64 -11.26 -6.69
C ILE A 72 15.20 -9.92 -6.20
N VAL A 73 14.44 -8.83 -6.34
CA VAL A 73 14.94 -7.47 -6.10
C VAL A 73 14.65 -6.94 -4.70
N ALA A 74 13.71 -7.56 -3.98
CA ALA A 74 13.32 -7.12 -2.65
C ALA A 74 14.48 -7.27 -1.66
N LYS A 75 14.75 -6.20 -0.90
CA LYS A 75 15.83 -6.17 0.08
C LYS A 75 15.49 -6.93 1.35
N ASP A 76 14.22 -6.90 1.75
CA ASP A 76 13.73 -7.54 2.96
C ASP A 76 12.72 -8.65 2.58
N PRO A 77 13.04 -9.93 2.86
CA PRO A 77 12.14 -11.05 2.57
C PRO A 77 10.81 -11.01 3.32
N ALA A 78 10.77 -10.43 4.52
CA ALA A 78 9.54 -10.31 5.31
C ALA A 78 8.61 -9.24 4.71
N VAL A 79 9.16 -8.07 4.37
CA VAL A 79 8.41 -7.02 3.63
C VAL A 79 7.91 -7.57 2.30
N CYS A 80 8.76 -8.29 1.56
CA CYS A 80 8.40 -8.90 0.29
C CYS A 80 7.18 -9.82 0.40
N ARG A 81 7.19 -10.74 1.37
CA ARG A 81 6.06 -11.65 1.60
C ARG A 81 4.78 -10.90 1.96
N LEU A 82 4.86 -9.87 2.80
CA LEU A 82 3.71 -9.07 3.18
C LEU A 82 3.12 -8.31 1.99
N VAL A 83 3.96 -7.65 1.18
CA VAL A 83 3.51 -6.91 -0.01
C VAL A 83 2.88 -7.83 -1.04
N ILE A 84 3.45 -9.02 -1.28
CA ILE A 84 2.86 -10.02 -2.19
C ILE A 84 1.50 -10.50 -1.65
N ALA A 85 1.41 -10.84 -0.36
CA ALA A 85 0.17 -11.28 0.27
C ALA A 85 -0.93 -10.22 0.13
N GLU A 86 -0.62 -8.96 0.44
CA GLU A 86 -1.57 -7.87 0.37
C GLU A 86 -2.05 -7.56 -1.06
N ILE A 87 -1.15 -7.62 -2.05
CA ILE A 87 -1.52 -7.41 -3.46
C ILE A 87 -2.36 -8.58 -3.99
N ARG A 88 -2.13 -9.80 -3.48
CA ARG A 88 -2.96 -10.98 -3.75
C ARG A 88 -4.32 -10.96 -3.03
N GLU A 89 -4.41 -10.34 -1.86
CA GLU A 89 -5.66 -10.20 -1.12
C GLU A 89 -6.52 -9.03 -1.62
N ASN A 90 -5.92 -8.01 -2.25
CA ASN A 90 -6.64 -6.93 -2.93
C ASN A 90 -7.40 -7.36 -4.21
N PHE A 91 -7.54 -8.66 -4.44
CA PHE A 91 -8.47 -9.21 -5.44
C PHE A 91 -9.89 -9.13 -4.86
N CYS A 92 -10.59 -8.01 -5.11
CA CYS A 92 -12.07 -7.91 -5.24
C CYS A 92 -12.64 -6.49 -5.07
N ASN A 93 -11.90 -5.41 -5.33
CA ASN A 93 -12.58 -4.13 -5.56
C ASN A 93 -13.06 -4.12 -7.01
N ALA A 94 -14.33 -4.48 -7.23
CA ALA A 94 -14.97 -4.42 -8.53
C ALA A 94 -14.74 -3.02 -9.15
N THR A 95 -13.90 -2.94 -10.17
CA THR A 95 -13.48 -1.68 -10.81
C THR A 95 -14.63 -0.98 -11.54
N THR A 96 -15.67 -1.72 -11.90
CA THR A 96 -16.86 -1.20 -12.57
C THR A 96 -18.02 -1.14 -11.59
N THR A 97 -18.40 0.07 -11.18
CA THR A 97 -19.74 0.31 -10.66
C THR A 97 -20.73 0.06 -11.79
N VAL A 98 -21.41 -1.08 -11.77
CA VAL A 98 -22.49 -1.35 -12.72
C VAL A 98 -23.66 -0.46 -12.31
N GLN A 99 -23.97 0.57 -13.10
CA GLN A 99 -25.19 1.33 -12.88
C GLN A 99 -26.37 0.45 -13.28
N PRO A 100 -27.34 0.21 -12.38
CA PRO A 100 -28.51 -0.56 -12.72
C PRO A 100 -29.34 0.21 -13.77
N LEU A 101 -29.65 -0.45 -14.88
CA LEU A 101 -30.50 0.11 -15.94
C LEU A 101 -31.99 -0.17 -15.65
N SER A 102 -32.28 -1.06 -14.70
CA SER A 102 -33.62 -1.44 -14.30
C SER A 102 -33.72 -1.76 -12.80
N VAL A 103 -34.95 -1.70 -12.27
CA VAL A 103 -35.29 -2.10 -10.88
C VAL A 103 -34.98 -3.58 -10.61
N SER A 104 -34.97 -4.41 -11.66
CA SER A 104 -34.57 -5.82 -11.56
C SER A 104 -33.08 -5.97 -11.32
N ASP A 105 -32.26 -5.14 -11.95
CA ASP A 105 -30.80 -5.15 -11.80
C ASP A 105 -30.40 -4.69 -10.40
N GLU A 106 -31.07 -3.67 -9.84
CA GLU A 106 -30.87 -3.23 -8.45
C GLU A 106 -31.07 -4.37 -7.45
N LYS A 107 -32.16 -5.13 -7.61
CA LYS A 107 -32.47 -6.28 -6.75
C LYS A 107 -31.45 -7.40 -6.90
N LEU A 108 -30.92 -7.60 -8.11
CA LEU A 108 -29.89 -8.61 -8.37
C LEU A 108 -28.56 -8.21 -7.72
N ILE A 109 -28.14 -6.95 -7.87
CA ILE A 109 -26.92 -6.40 -7.27
C ILE A 109 -26.99 -6.45 -5.74
N GLN A 110 -28.13 -6.11 -5.13
CA GLN A 110 -28.32 -6.23 -3.67
C GLN A 110 -28.24 -7.67 -3.16
N LYS A 111 -28.64 -8.66 -3.97
CA LYS A 111 -28.51 -10.09 -3.62
C LYS A 111 -27.07 -10.58 -3.70
N LEU A 112 -26.28 -10.06 -4.64
CA LEU A 112 -24.91 -10.51 -4.90
C LEU A 112 -23.87 -9.86 -3.97
N ASN A 113 -24.19 -8.69 -3.38
CA ASN A 113 -23.34 -7.99 -2.42
C ASN A 113 -23.52 -8.46 -0.95
N LYS A 114 -24.18 -9.60 -0.73
CA LYS A 114 -24.42 -10.21 0.59
C LYS A 114 -23.66 -11.51 0.70
#